data_AF-A0AAD8BF14-F1
#
_entry.id   AF-A0AAD8BF14-F1
#
_cell.length_a   1.000
_cell.length_b   1.000
_cell.length_c   1.000
_cell.angle_alpha   90.00
_cell.angle_beta   90.00
_cell.angle_gamma   90.00
#
_symmetry.space_group_name_H-M   'P 1'
#
loop_
_entity.id
_entity.type
_entity.pdbx_description
1 polymer ?
#
loop_
_entity_poly.entity_id
_entity_poly.type
_entity_poly.pdbx_seq_one_letter_code
_entity_poly.pdbx_strand_id
1 'polypeptide(L)' 'VNPGSLASKCGLQVGDIILKIGNTSTAELRHKEAQSTILDCGNHLDLLLQ' A
#
# COMPACT_ATOMS: atom_id res chain seq x y z
N VAL A 1 10.06 -4.22 -4.15
CA VAL A 1 9.04 -5.00 -4.90
C VAL A 1 9.69 -6.24 -5.46
N ASN A 2 9.06 -7.42 -5.31
CA ASN A 2 9.64 -8.68 -5.80
C ASN A 2 9.16 -8.98 -7.22
N PRO A 3 10.06 -9.33 -8.17
CA PRO A 3 9.67 -9.72 -9.52
C PRO A 3 8.64 -10.85 -9.52
N GLY A 4 7.59 -10.72 -10.34
CA GLY A 4 6.52 -11.73 -10.45
C GLY A 4 5.47 -11.72 -9.33
N SER A 5 5.66 -10.92 -8.28
CA SER A 5 4.64 -10.73 -7.24
C SER A 5 3.40 -10.01 -7.77
N LEU A 6 2.28 -10.11 -7.04
CA LEU A 6 1.04 -9.39 -7.40
C LEU A 6 1.29 -7.88 -7.50
N ALA A 7 2.04 -7.31 -6.55
CA ALA A 7 2.38 -5.90 -6.54
C ALA A 7 3.15 -5.47 -7.80
N SER A 8 4.12 -6.29 -8.25
CA SER A 8 4.84 -6.03 -9.50
C SER A 8 3.93 -6.09 -10.73
N LYS A 9 2.98 -7.04 -10.77
CA LYS A 9 2.00 -7.15 -11.86
C LYS A 9 1.01 -5.99 -11.90
N CYS A 10 0.72 -5.40 -10.74
CA CYS A 10 -0.11 -4.21 -10.61
C CYS A 10 0.67 -2.90 -10.88
N GLY A 11 1.97 -2.97 -11.18
CA GLY A 11 2.78 -1.81 -11.57
C GLY A 11 3.44 -1.07 -10.41
N LEU A 12 3.39 -1.59 -9.18
CA LEU A 12 4.10 -1.02 -8.04
C LEU A 12 5.62 -1.09 -8.28
N GLN A 13 6.32 0.01 -8.05
CA GLN A 13 7.75 0.16 -8.28
C GLN A 13 8.49 0.57 -7.00
N VAL A 14 9.81 0.40 -7.02
CA VAL A 14 10.66 0.91 -5.94
C VAL A 14 10.78 2.42 -6.12
N GLY A 15 10.44 3.17 -5.08
CA GLY A 15 10.41 4.64 -5.11
C GLY A 15 9.01 5.22 -5.01
N ASP A 16 7.97 4.44 -5.31
CA ASP A 16 6.58 4.89 -5.18
C ASP A 16 6.26 5.29 -3.73
N ILE A 17 5.51 6.38 -3.60
CA ILE A 17 5.03 6.86 -2.30
C ILE A 17 3.56 6.49 -2.12
N ILE A 18 3.24 5.76 -1.05
CA ILE A 18 1.85 5.40 -0.73
C ILE A 18 1.14 6.62 -0.13
N LEU A 19 0.11 7.12 -0.82
CA LEU A 19 -0.72 8.27 -0.42
C LEU A 19 -2.03 7.86 0.28
N LYS A 20 -2.56 6.68 -0.07
CA LYS A 20 -3.76 6.10 0.56
C LYS A 20 -3.69 4.57 0.60
N ILE A 21 -4.28 3.99 1.64
CA ILE A 21 -4.48 2.55 1.83
C ILE A 21 -5.99 2.34 2.03
N GLY A 22 -6.64 1.71 1.05
CA GLY A 22 -8.09 1.65 0.96
C GLY A 22 -8.69 3.06 0.94
N ASN A 23 -9.50 3.37 1.96
CA ASN A 23 -10.13 4.69 2.14
C ASN A 23 -9.36 5.64 3.06
N THR A 24 -8.22 5.22 3.61
CA THR A 24 -7.47 5.98 4.61
C THR A 24 -6.27 6.69 3.99
N SER A 25 -6.10 7.99 4.23
CA SER A 25 -4.90 8.71 3.83
C SER A 25 -3.72 8.40 4.75
N THR A 26 -2.54 8.23 4.16
CA THR A 26 -1.31 7.90 4.89
C THR A 26 -0.56 9.12 5.43
N ALA A 27 -0.97 10.34 5.06
CA ALA A 27 -0.25 11.58 5.38
C ALA A 27 0.01 11.78 6.88
N GLU A 28 -0.91 11.34 7.73
CA GLU A 28 -0.82 11.47 9.19
C GLU A 28 -0.62 10.14 9.92
N LEU A 29 -0.54 9.02 9.18
CA LEU A 29 -0.40 7.70 9.80
C LEU A 29 1.03 7.48 10.26
N ARG A 30 1.18 6.99 11.49
CA ARG A 30 2.44 6.36 11.89
C ARG A 30 2.59 5.05 11.14
N HIS A 31 3.84 4.64 10.96
CA HIS A 31 4.17 3.39 10.28
C HIS A 31 3.41 2.17 10.83
N LYS A 32 3.22 2.10 12.16
CA LYS A 32 2.47 1.02 12.81
C LYS A 32 0.99 1.02 12.39
N GLU A 33 0.39 2.19 12.29
CA GLU A 33 -1.02 2.34 11.90
C GLU A 33 -1.22 1.99 10.43
N ALA A 34 -0.31 2.44 9.56
CA ALA A 34 -0.31 2.04 8.15
C ALA A 34 -0.20 0.52 7.98
N GLN A 35 0.66 -0.15 8.75
CA GLN A 35 0.72 -1.62 8.76
C GLN A 35 -0.59 -2.27 9.21
N SER A 36 -1.21 -1.76 10.27
CA SER A 36 -2.52 -2.25 10.72
C SER A 36 -3.58 -2.10 9.63
N THR A 37 -3.66 -0.93 8.98
CA THR A 37 -4.62 -0.70 7.88
C THR A 37 -4.41 -1.68 6.72
N ILE A 38 -3.15 -1.99 6.35
CA ILE A 38 -2.85 -2.98 5.31
C ILE A 38 -3.31 -4.38 5.72
N LEU A 39 -3.12 -4.77 6.99
CA LEU A 39 -3.55 -6.07 7.49
C LEU A 39 -5.07 -6.20 7.52
N ASP A 40 -5.77 -5.13 7.91
CA ASP A 40 -7.23 -5.09 8.00
C ASP A 40 -7.91 -5.23 6.62
N CYS A 41 -7.22 -4.87 5.54
CA CYS A 41 -7.67 -5.08 4.15
C CYS A 41 -7.74 -6.58 3.75
N GLY A 42 -7.10 -7.47 4.50
CA GLY A 42 -7.11 -8.91 4.23
C GLY A 42 -6.54 -9.27 2.85
N ASN A 43 -7.36 -9.88 1.99
CA ASN A 43 -6.92 -10.36 0.67
C ASN A 43 -7.09 -9.35 -0.46
N HIS A 44 -7.62 -8.15 -0.19
CA HIS A 44 -7.83 -7.13 -1.21
C HIS A 44 -7.31 -5.78 -0.72
N LEU A 45 -6.31 -5.25 -1.40
CA LEU A 45 -5.59 -4.04 -1.00
C LEU A 45 -5.58 -3.03 -2.14
N ASP A 46 -6.30 -1.93 -1.95
CA ASP A 46 -6.27 -0.78 -2.85
C ASP A 46 -5.26 0.25 -2.34
N LEU A 47 -4.36 0.69 -3.23
CA LEU A 47 -3.34 1.70 -2.92
C LEU A 47 -3.43 2.86 -3.91
N LEU A 48 -3.27 4.07 -3.40
CA LEU A 48 -2.97 5.25 -4.23
C LEU A 48 -1.49 5.59 -4.09
N LEU A 49 -0.81 5.76 -5.22
CA LEU A 49 0.64 5.95 -5.31
C LEU A 49 0.99 7.27 -6.01
N GLN A 50 2.20 7.77 -5.77
CA GLN A 50 2.85 8.84 -6.53
C GLN A 50 4.14 8.34 -7.18
#